data_AF-A0AAD8WWG4-F1
#
_entry.id   AF-A0AAD8WWG4-F1
#
_cell.length_a   1.000
_cell.length_b   1.000
_cell.length_c   1.000
_cell.angle_alpha   90.00
_cell.angle_beta   90.00
_cell.angle_gamma   90.00
#
_symmetry.space_group_name_H-M   'P 1'
#
loop_
_entity.id
_entity.type
_entity.pdbx_description
1 polymer ?
#
loop_
_entity_poly.entity_id
_entity_poly.type
_entity_poly.pdbx_seq_one_letter_code
_entity_poly.pdbx_strand_id
1 'polypeptide(L)'
;MGFKEQQMKKVAADVLAFVGVHVTTLQLYNHIRNWRTKWSVIMKMKSDRILDWSEDGCCFYGGDEGAVDEYIMRYPKHRQYVGTPITNYAQMKTIFTPRFVCKAQLF
;
A
#
# COMPACT_ATOMS: atom_id res chain seq x y z
N MET A 1 -9.10 -10.19 -10.85
CA MET A 1 -9.81 -10.65 -9.64
C MET A 1 -10.15 -9.43 -8.80
N GLY A 2 -11.43 -9.10 -8.70
CA GLY A 2 -11.94 -8.01 -7.84
C GLY A 2 -12.84 -8.60 -6.76
N PHE A 3 -12.98 -7.91 -5.63
CA PHE A 3 -13.92 -8.29 -4.58
C PHE A 3 -15.36 -8.24 -5.13
N LYS A 4 -16.15 -9.26 -4.82
CA LYS A 4 -17.57 -9.32 -5.23
C LYS A 4 -18.39 -8.33 -4.41
N GLU A 5 -19.45 -7.78 -5.00
CA GLU A 5 -20.34 -6.81 -4.34
C GLU A 5 -20.89 -7.31 -3.00
N GLN A 6 -21.25 -8.60 -2.91
CA GLN A 6 -21.71 -9.23 -1.66
C GLN A 6 -20.65 -9.19 -0.55
N GLN A 7 -19.36 -9.35 -0.89
CA GLN A 7 -18.27 -9.23 0.08
C GLN A 7 -18.14 -7.79 0.58
N MET A 8 -18.30 -6.80 -0.31
CA MET A 8 -18.26 -5.38 0.05
C MET A 8 -19.43 -4.98 0.94
N LYS A 9 -20.64 -5.50 0.70
CA LYS A 9 -21.81 -5.27 1.56
C LYS A 9 -21.58 -5.84 2.96
N LYS A 10 -21.01 -7.05 3.05
CA LYS A 10 -20.64 -7.65 4.33
C LYS A 10 -19.61 -6.77 5.07
N VAL A 11 -18.54 -6.36 4.39
CA VAL A 11 -17.53 -5.48 5.01
C VAL A 11 -18.13 -4.16 5.46
N ALA A 12 -19.04 -3.55 4.70
CA ALA A 12 -19.73 -2.33 5.12
C ALA A 12 -20.56 -2.53 6.39
N ALA A 13 -21.28 -3.65 6.50
CA ALA A 13 -22.03 -4.00 7.70
C ALA A 13 -21.10 -4.28 8.90
N ASP A 14 -20.00 -4.99 8.68
CA ASP A 14 -19.02 -5.29 9.73
C ASP A 14 -18.35 -3.99 10.25
N VAL A 15 -18.02 -3.04 9.37
CA VAL A 15 -17.50 -1.73 9.76
C VAL A 15 -18.52 -0.95 10.59
N LEU A 16 -19.79 -0.93 10.17
CA LEU A 16 -20.84 -0.29 10.95
C LEU A 16 -20.99 -0.92 12.33
N ALA A 17 -20.98 -2.26 12.43
CA ALA A 17 -21.09 -2.96 13.69
C ALA A 17 -19.87 -2.77 14.60
N PHE A 18 -18.66 -2.67 14.04
CA PHE A 18 -17.42 -2.60 14.80
C PHE A 18 -17.08 -1.19 15.28
N VAL A 19 -17.27 -0.17 14.44
CA VAL A 19 -16.89 1.24 14.76
C VAL A 19 -18.07 2.21 14.76
N GLY A 20 -19.29 1.76 14.44
CA GLY A 20 -20.47 2.63 14.39
C GLY A 20 -20.51 3.56 13.16
N VAL A 21 -19.60 3.36 12.20
CA VAL A 21 -19.49 4.23 11.02
C VAL A 21 -20.18 3.60 9.81
N HIS A 22 -21.17 4.30 9.26
CA HIS A 22 -21.83 3.87 8.03
C HIS A 22 -20.97 4.21 6.81
N VAL A 23 -20.37 3.19 6.20
CA VAL A 23 -19.60 3.31 4.96
C VAL A 23 -20.34 2.65 3.79
N THR A 24 -20.40 3.33 2.65
CA THR A 24 -20.98 2.75 1.44
C THR A 24 -20.01 1.76 0.78
N THR A 25 -20.55 0.81 0.02
CA THR A 25 -19.75 -0.13 -0.77
C THR A 25 -18.84 0.58 -1.78
N LEU A 26 -19.28 1.72 -2.33
CA LEU A 26 -18.49 2.55 -3.23
C LEU A 26 -17.30 3.20 -2.51
N GLN A 27 -17.51 3.74 -1.30
CA GLN A 27 -16.41 4.29 -0.50
C GLN A 27 -15.37 3.22 -0.18
N LEU A 28 -15.80 2.03 0.25
CA LEU A 28 -14.90 0.90 0.50
C LEU A 28 -14.11 0.51 -0.75
N TYR A 29 -14.80 0.40 -1.89
CA TYR A 29 -14.17 0.09 -3.16
C TYR A 29 -13.11 1.12 -3.54
N ASN A 30 -13.44 2.41 -3.44
CA ASN A 30 -12.53 3.50 -3.73
C ASN A 30 -11.33 3.51 -2.79
N HIS A 31 -11.52 3.26 -1.49
CA HIS A 31 -10.43 3.16 -0.54
C HIS A 31 -9.48 2.01 -0.87
N ILE A 32 -10.01 0.80 -1.09
CA ILE A 32 -9.22 -0.38 -1.41
C ILE A 32 -8.51 -0.21 -2.76
N ARG A 33 -9.17 0.37 -3.76
CA ARG A 33 -8.56 0.68 -5.06
C ARG A 33 -7.40 1.66 -4.91
N ASN A 34 -7.60 2.75 -4.17
CA ASN A 34 -6.53 3.73 -3.91
C ASN A 34 -5.35 3.09 -3.18
N TRP A 35 -5.63 2.27 -2.16
CA TRP A 35 -4.58 1.54 -1.45
C TRP A 35 -3.84 0.56 -2.35
N ARG A 36 -4.54 -0.14 -3.26
CA ARG A 36 -3.90 -1.03 -4.23
C ARG A 36 -2.98 -0.27 -5.18
N THR A 37 -3.41 0.89 -5.68
CA THR A 37 -2.56 1.74 -6.53
C THR A 37 -1.32 2.22 -5.76
N LYS A 38 -1.48 2.68 -4.52
CA LYS A 38 -0.35 3.07 -3.66
C LYS A 38 0.61 1.90 -3.44
N TRP A 39 0.08 0.72 -3.13
CA TRP A 39 0.89 -0.49 -2.92
C TRP A 39 1.73 -0.86 -4.14
N SER A 40 1.14 -0.81 -5.35
CA SER A 40 1.89 -1.08 -6.59
C SER A 40 3.05 -0.10 -6.80
N VAL A 41 2.86 1.19 -6.48
CA VAL A 41 3.94 2.19 -6.56
C VAL A 41 5.04 1.89 -5.55
N ILE A 42 4.68 1.57 -4.30
CA ILE A 42 5.66 1.25 -3.25
C ILE A 42 6.48 0.03 -3.60
N MET A 43 5.83 -1.04 -4.10
CA MET A 43 6.54 -2.25 -4.51
C MET A 43 7.47 -1.99 -5.70
N LYS A 44 7.06 -1.14 -6.64
CA LYS A 44 7.93 -0.71 -7.73
C LYS A 44 9.14 0.06 -7.21
N MET A 45 8.93 1.05 -6.34
CA MET A 45 10.03 1.82 -5.72
C MET A 45 11.01 0.91 -4.97
N LYS A 46 10.51 -0.07 -4.21
CA LYS A 46 11.35 -1.10 -3.56
C LYS A 46 12.14 -1.95 -4.56
N SER A 47 11.53 -2.29 -5.70
CA SER A 47 12.17 -3.09 -6.76
C SER A 47 13.22 -2.31 -7.52
N ASP A 48 12.98 -1.02 -7.77
CA ASP A 48 13.88 -0.15 -8.53
C ASP A 48 15.18 0.14 -7.74
N ARG A 49 15.13 0.07 -6.40
CA ARG A 49 16.28 0.30 -5.48
C ARG A 49 17.02 1.62 -5.71
N ILE A 50 16.37 2.60 -6.35
CA ILE A 50 16.92 3.95 -6.55
C ILE A 50 16.96 4.73 -5.23
N LEU A 51 15.97 4.46 -4.37
CA LEU A 51 15.87 5.03 -3.03
C LEU A 51 15.87 3.91 -2.00
N ASP A 52 16.47 4.17 -0.85
CA ASP A 52 16.53 3.24 0.26
C ASP A 52 15.20 3.20 1.02
N TRP A 53 14.82 2.01 1.44
CA TRP A 53 13.59 1.80 2.23
C TRP A 53 13.93 1.67 3.71
N SER A 54 13.29 2.48 4.55
CA SER A 54 13.29 2.31 6.00
C SER A 54 12.08 1.47 6.43
N GLU A 55 12.31 0.27 6.98
CA GLU A 55 11.23 -0.54 7.57
C GLU A 55 10.65 0.16 8.83
N ASP A 56 11.50 0.82 9.63
CA ASP A 56 11.07 1.52 10.85
C ASP A 56 10.25 2.79 10.54
N GLY A 57 10.72 3.60 9.58
CA GLY A 57 10.04 4.82 9.15
C GLY A 57 8.88 4.57 8.19
N CYS A 58 8.78 3.37 7.61
CA CYS A 58 7.82 3.02 6.56
C CYS A 58 7.80 4.04 5.40
N CYS A 59 8.98 4.50 4.98
CA CYS A 59 9.14 5.46 3.89
C CYS A 59 10.51 5.32 3.20
N PHE A 60 10.65 6.03 2.08
CA PHE A 60 11.88 6.04 1.28
C PHE A 60 12.79 7.21 1.63
N TYR A 61 14.10 7.01 1.49
CA TYR A 61 15.15 8.02 1.65
C TYR A 61 16.17 7.91 0.51
N GLY A 62 16.91 8.98 0.23
CA GLY A 62 18.04 8.91 -0.71
C GLY A 62 19.29 8.37 -0.02
N GLY A 63 20.01 7.48 -0.70
CA GLY A 63 21.31 7.01 -0.23
C GLY A 63 22.43 8.04 -0.41
N ASP A 64 22.31 8.89 -1.45
CA ASP A 64 23.29 9.92 -1.81
C ASP A 64 22.63 11.31 -1.96
N GLU A 65 23.45 12.37 -1.86
CA GLU A 65 23.02 13.75 -2.04
C GLU A 65 22.43 13.97 -3.46
N GLY A 66 21.21 14.49 -3.54
CA GLY A 66 20.52 14.78 -4.81
C GLY A 66 19.73 13.60 -5.43
N ALA A 67 19.92 12.35 -4.98
CA ALA A 67 19.21 11.19 -5.52
C ALA A 67 17.68 11.29 -5.38
N VAL A 68 17.21 11.86 -4.26
CA VAL A 68 15.79 12.15 -4.05
C VAL A 68 15.28 13.16 -5.07
N ASP A 69 16.00 14.25 -5.28
CA ASP A 69 15.55 15.33 -6.16
C ASP A 69 15.48 14.87 -7.62
N GLU A 70 16.48 14.13 -8.09
CA GLU A 70 16.47 13.53 -9.43
C GLU A 70 15.27 12.57 -9.60
N TYR A 71 15.06 11.68 -8.62
CA TYR A 71 13.94 10.74 -8.65
C TYR A 71 12.59 11.45 -8.67
N ILE A 72 12.43 12.49 -7.85
CA ILE A 72 11.19 13.29 -7.77
C ILE A 72 10.98 14.14 -9.02
N MET A 73 12.03 14.64 -9.66
CA MET A 73 11.91 15.31 -10.97
C MET A 73 11.31 14.36 -12.02
N ARG A 74 11.73 13.09 -12.01
CA ARG A 74 11.20 12.06 -12.92
C ARG A 74 9.79 11.60 -12.54
N TYR A 75 9.49 11.54 -11.24
CA TYR A 75 8.22 11.06 -10.70
C TYR A 75 7.65 11.99 -9.61
N PRO A 76 7.13 13.19 -9.98
CA PRO A 76 6.72 14.20 -8.99
C PRO A 76 5.67 13.71 -7.99
N LYS A 77 4.77 12.82 -8.42
CA LYS A 77 3.71 12.24 -7.58
C LYS A 77 4.23 11.30 -6.48
N HIS A 78 5.49 10.87 -6.56
CA HIS A 78 6.09 9.95 -5.59
C HIS A 78 6.67 10.67 -4.37
N ARG A 79 6.73 12.01 -4.37
CA ARG A 79 7.24 12.82 -3.24
C ARG A 79 6.57 12.47 -1.91
N GLN A 80 5.29 12.14 -1.95
CA GLN A 80 4.51 11.74 -0.76
C GLN A 80 4.99 10.45 -0.08
N TYR A 81 5.88 9.66 -0.71
CA TYR A 81 6.42 8.41 -0.16
C TYR A 81 7.85 8.58 0.37
N VAL A 82 8.44 9.76 0.23
CA VAL A 82 9.83 10.05 0.61
C VAL A 82 9.84 10.88 1.89
N GLY A 83 10.61 10.45 2.88
CA GLY A 83 10.80 11.15 4.16
C GLY A 83 9.56 11.26 5.07
N THR A 84 8.39 10.81 4.61
CA THR A 84 7.14 10.81 5.38
C THR A 84 6.60 9.39 5.52
N PRO A 85 6.28 8.92 6.74
CA PRO A 85 5.71 7.60 6.95
C PRO A 85 4.45 7.37 6.11
N ILE A 86 4.43 6.26 5.39
CA ILE A 86 3.29 5.93 4.52
C ILE A 86 2.10 5.52 5.38
N THR A 87 1.06 6.35 5.39
CA THR A 87 -0.18 6.06 6.12
C THR A 87 -0.80 4.74 5.63
N ASN A 88 -1.22 3.92 6.59
CA ASN A 88 -1.83 2.60 6.37
C ASN A 88 -0.90 1.55 5.71
N TYR A 89 0.42 1.74 5.77
CA TYR A 89 1.37 0.78 5.19
C TYR A 89 1.19 -0.64 5.74
N ALA A 90 1.05 -0.80 7.05
CA ALA A 90 0.87 -2.11 7.69
C ALA A 90 -0.39 -2.83 7.20
N GLN A 91 -1.50 -2.11 7.06
CA GLN A 91 -2.76 -2.63 6.54
C GLN A 91 -2.60 -3.03 5.07
N MET A 92 -1.98 -2.17 4.24
CA MET A 92 -1.70 -2.49 2.84
C MET A 92 -0.80 -3.71 2.70
N LYS A 93 0.26 -3.83 3.52
CA LYS A 93 1.15 -5.00 3.57
C LYS A 93 0.38 -6.26 3.95
N THR A 94 -0.55 -6.17 4.90
CA THR A 94 -1.37 -7.31 5.33
C THR A 94 -2.35 -7.79 4.25
N ILE A 95 -2.92 -6.84 3.48
CA ILE A 95 -3.96 -7.12 2.48
C ILE A 95 -3.35 -7.53 1.13
N PHE A 96 -2.28 -6.87 0.69
CA PHE A 96 -1.78 -6.94 -0.67
C PHE A 96 -0.44 -7.64 -0.85
N THR A 97 0.32 -7.87 0.23
CA THR A 97 1.44 -8.82 0.15
C THR A 97 0.86 -10.19 -0.15
N PRO A 98 1.35 -10.90 -1.18
CA PRO A 98 0.97 -12.29 -1.38
C PRO A 98 1.22 -13.05 -0.07
N ARG A 99 0.17 -13.61 0.52
CA ARG A 99 0.37 -14.67 1.52
C ARG A 99 0.89 -15.84 0.73
N PHE A 100 2.21 -15.97 0.63
CA PHE A 100 2.81 -17.22 0.18
C PHE A 100 2.29 -18.29 1.14
N VAL A 101 1.33 -19.09 0.68
CA VAL A 101 1.13 -20.41 1.26
C VAL A 101 2.47 -21.10 1.02
N CYS A 102 3.13 -21.43 2.12
CA CYS A 102 4.38 -22.15 2.12
C CYS A 102 4.23 -23.38 1.21
N LYS A 103 4.79 -23.34 0.00
CA LYS A 103 5.22 -24.58 -0.64
C LYS A 103 6.56 -24.91 -0.01
N ALA A 104 6.48 -25.49 1.19
CA ALA A 104 7.40 -26.54 1.53
C ALA A 104 7.16 -27.65 0.50
N GLN A 105 8.02 -27.73 -0.51
CA GLN A 105 8.30 -28.98 -1.18
C GLN A 105 9.81 -29.14 -1.14
N LEU A 106 10.22 -29.94 -0.16
CA LEU A 106 11.39 -30.81 -0.24
C LEU A 106 11.56 -31.28 -1.69
N PHE A 107 12.69 -30.97 -2.32
CA PHE A 107 13.60 -31.90 -2.97
C PHE A 107 14.95 -31.19 -3.13
#